data_AF-A0A352VJ62-F1
#
_entry.id   AF-A0A352VJ62-F1
#
_cell.length_a   1.000
_cell.length_b   1.000
_cell.length_c   1.000
_cell.angle_alpha   90.00
_cell.angle_beta   90.00
_cell.angle_gamma   90.00
#
_symmetry.space_group_name_H-M   'P 1'
#
loop_
_entity.id
_entity.type
_entity.pdbx_description
1 polymer ?
#
loop_
_entity_poly.entity_id
_entity_poly.type
_entity_poly.pdbx_seq_one_letter_code
_entity_poly.pdbx_strand_id
1 'polypeptide(L)'
;MAAVIARREVVELALPGVEVRSAGVAASEGDRASGGAVRAAARNGLDLSQHQATQLTPELAEWADLILVMSPAHLLRVVELGAGETAALITSFAEGREEDSGG
;
A
#
# COMPACT_ATOMS: atom_id res chain seq x y z
N MET A 1 -2.12 6.47 -3.87
CA MET A 1 -1.36 6.42 -5.14
C MET A 1 -0.81 5.01 -5.40
N ALA A 2 0.01 4.42 -4.52
CA ALA A 2 0.55 3.05 -4.70
C ALA A 2 -0.52 1.99 -5.01
N ALA A 3 -1.65 2.01 -4.30
CA ALA A 3 -2.77 1.08 -4.51
C ALA A 3 -3.39 1.13 -5.91
N VAL A 4 -3.43 2.31 -6.53
CA VAL A 4 -4.01 2.50 -7.87
C VAL A 4 -3.13 1.83 -8.92
N ILE A 5 -1.81 2.01 -8.79
CA ILE A 5 -0.82 1.35 -9.65
C ILE A 5 -0.93 -0.17 -9.46
N ALA A 6 -0.86 -0.66 -8.23
CA ALA A 6 -0.94 -2.10 -7.94
C ALA A 6 -2.23 -2.75 -8.49
N ARG A 7 -3.39 -2.10 -8.36
CA ARG A 7 -4.66 -2.58 -8.94
C ARG A 7 -4.61 -2.66 -10.46
N ARG A 8 -4.05 -1.64 -11.11
CA ARG A 8 -3.89 -1.62 -12.57
C ARG A 8 -3.01 -2.80 -13.02
N GLU A 9 -1.88 -3.01 -12.37
CA GLU A 9 -0.95 -4.10 -12.72
C GLU A 9 -1.58 -5.49 -12.50
N VAL A 10 -2.32 -5.69 -11.41
CA VAL A 10 -3.05 -6.97 -11.16
C VAL A 10 -4.03 -7.29 -12.29
N VAL A 11 -4.70 -6.27 -12.83
CA VAL A 11 -5.61 -6.43 -13.98
C VAL A 11 -4.82 -6.70 -15.26
N GLU A 12 -3.76 -5.94 -15.54
CA GLU A 12 -2.95 -6.11 -16.76
C GLU A 12 -2.24 -7.47 -16.81
N LEU A 13 -1.78 -7.98 -15.66
CA LEU A 13 -1.12 -9.28 -15.53
C LEU A 13 -2.11 -10.46 -15.40
N ALA A 14 -3.42 -10.18 -15.39
CA ALA A 14 -4.48 -11.16 -15.23
C ALA A 14 -4.20 -12.14 -14.07
N LEU A 15 -3.99 -11.61 -12.86
CA LEU A 15 -3.73 -12.40 -11.65
C LEU A 15 -5.06 -12.70 -10.93
N PRO A 16 -5.75 -13.82 -11.22
CA PRO A 16 -6.99 -14.17 -10.54
C PRO A 16 -6.71 -14.47 -9.05
N GLY A 17 -7.59 -13.97 -8.18
CA GLY A 17 -7.51 -14.20 -6.74
C GLY A 17 -6.67 -13.18 -5.97
N VAL A 18 -6.06 -12.19 -6.63
CA VAL A 18 -5.36 -11.09 -5.95
C VAL A 18 -6.32 -9.94 -5.68
N GLU A 19 -6.58 -9.66 -4.41
CA GLU A 19 -7.33 -8.47 -3.97
C GLU A 19 -6.36 -7.41 -3.44
N VAL A 20 -6.53 -6.16 -3.89
CA VAL A 20 -5.65 -5.04 -3.49
C VAL A 20 -6.43 -4.01 -2.68
N ARG A 21 -6.03 -3.85 -1.42
CA ARG A 21 -6.52 -2.80 -0.52
C ARG A 21 -5.41 -1.84 -0.12
N SER A 22 -5.78 -0.67 0.38
CA SER A 22 -4.83 0.32 0.88
C SER A 22 -5.35 1.02 2.11
N ALA A 23 -4.47 1.18 3.10
CA ALA A 23 -4.76 1.91 4.32
C ALA A 23 -3.56 2.80 4.72
N GLY A 24 -3.86 3.87 5.44
CA GLY A 24 -2.88 4.76 6.04
C GLY A 24 -2.62 4.40 7.51
N VAL A 25 -1.35 4.37 7.90
CA VAL A 25 -0.93 4.15 9.30
C VAL A 25 -1.10 5.38 10.20
N ALA A 26 -1.20 6.56 9.60
CA ALA A 26 -1.40 7.86 10.28
C ALA A 26 -2.74 8.51 9.91
N ALA A 27 -3.66 7.73 9.32
CA ALA A 27 -4.99 8.22 9.00
C ALA A 27 -5.85 8.19 10.27
N SER A 28 -6.37 9.33 10.69
CA SER A 28 -7.59 9.34 11.49
C SER A 28 -8.74 9.03 10.53
N GLU A 29 -9.71 8.23 10.96
CA GLU A 29 -10.88 7.88 10.16
C GLU A 29 -11.54 9.15 9.54
N GLY A 30 -11.56 9.24 8.20
CA GLY A 30 -12.13 10.39 7.48
C GLY A 30 -11.16 11.52 7.10
N ASP A 31 -9.87 11.41 7.41
CA ASP A 31 -8.88 12.41 6.97
C ASP A 31 -8.76 12.43 5.43
N ARG A 32 -8.88 13.64 4.87
CA ARG A 32 -8.65 13.88 3.44
C ARG A 32 -7.17 13.67 3.12
N ALA A 33 -6.90 13.24 1.88
CA ALA A 33 -5.54 13.21 1.36
C ALA A 33 -4.82 14.54 1.66
N SER A 34 -3.58 14.47 2.16
CA SER A 34 -2.81 15.68 2.48
C SER A 34 -2.71 16.59 1.24
N GLY A 35 -2.64 17.90 1.43
CA GLY A 35 -2.55 18.84 0.30
C GLY A 35 -1.38 18.55 -0.66
N GLY A 36 -0.30 17.94 -0.15
CA GLY A 36 0.81 17.45 -0.97
C GLY A 36 0.42 16.25 -1.86
N ALA A 37 -0.35 15.30 -1.33
CA ALA A 37 -0.84 14.14 -2.06
C ALA A 37 -1.86 14.53 -3.14
N VAL A 38 -2.77 15.48 -2.86
CA VAL A 38 -3.71 16.02 -3.86
C VAL A 38 -2.97 16.69 -5.01
N ARG A 39 -1.97 17.54 -4.70
CA ARG A 39 -1.14 18.17 -5.74
C ARG A 39 -0.33 17.16 -6.55
N ALA A 40 0.19 16.11 -5.92
CA ALA A 40 0.93 15.06 -6.61
C ALA A 40 0.05 14.23 -7.55
N ALA A 41 -1.17 13.90 -7.12
CA ALA A 41 -2.14 13.21 -7.95
C ALA A 41 -2.62 14.06 -9.12
N ALA A 42 -2.93 15.34 -8.89
CA ALA A 42 -3.34 16.26 -9.95
C ALA A 42 -2.26 16.40 -11.04
N ARG A 43 -0.98 16.43 -10.67
CA ARG A 43 0.14 16.43 -11.65
C ARG A 43 0.19 15.17 -12.53
N ASN A 44 -0.39 14.07 -12.07
CA ASN A 44 -0.45 12.80 -12.79
C ASN A 44 -1.85 12.55 -13.41
N GLY A 45 -2.71 13.58 -13.48
CA GLY A 45 -4.07 13.45 -14.04
C GLY A 45 -5.04 12.64 -13.17
N LEU A 46 -4.72 12.43 -11.89
CA LEU A 46 -5.53 11.68 -10.95
C LEU A 46 -6.28 12.62 -10.00
N ASP A 47 -7.60 12.44 -9.87
CA ASP A 47 -8.42 13.18 -8.90
C ASP A 47 -8.53 12.41 -7.58
N LEU A 48 -8.17 13.07 -6.47
CA LEU A 48 -8.28 12.57 -5.11
C LEU A 48 -9.36 13.29 -4.29
N SER A 49 -10.23 14.10 -4.90
CA SER A 49 -11.28 14.89 -4.23
C SER A 49 -12.26 14.03 -3.41
N GLN A 50 -12.51 12.81 -3.86
CA GLN A 50 -13.35 11.80 -3.19
C GLN A 50 -12.55 10.77 -2.38
N HIS A 51 -11.23 10.93 -2.29
CA HIS A 51 -10.38 9.96 -1.61
C HIS A 51 -10.50 10.09 -0.09
N GLN A 52 -11.09 9.08 0.54
CA GLN A 52 -11.08 8.91 1.98
C GLN A 52 -9.93 7.98 2.35
N ALA A 53 -9.05 8.43 3.25
CA ALA A 53 -8.02 7.57 3.79
C ALA A 53 -8.67 6.49 4.66
N THR A 54 -8.45 5.22 4.33
CA THR A 54 -8.81 4.10 5.20
C THR A 54 -7.75 3.99 6.29
N GLN A 55 -8.14 3.99 7.56
CA GLN A 55 -7.22 3.74 8.66
C GLN A 55 -6.79 2.28 8.67
N LEU A 56 -5.51 2.02 8.95
CA LEU A 56 -5.05 0.66 9.19
C LEU A 56 -5.58 0.18 10.55
N THR A 57 -6.43 -0.84 10.53
CA THR A 57 -6.95 -1.52 11.73
C THR A 57 -6.34 -2.92 11.86
N PRO A 58 -6.39 -3.54 13.06
CA PRO A 58 -5.96 -4.93 13.24
C PRO A 58 -6.64 -5.90 12.25
N GLU A 59 -7.95 -5.75 12.06
CA GLU A 59 -8.74 -6.65 11.20
C GLU A 59 -8.32 -6.54 9.73
N LEU A 60 -7.96 -5.33 9.28
CA LEU A 60 -7.47 -5.11 7.94
C LEU A 60 -6.04 -5.65 7.76
N ALA A 61 -5.23 -5.60 8.82
CA ALA A 61 -3.89 -6.15 8.82
C ALA A 61 -3.92 -7.69 8.79
N GLU A 62 -4.82 -8.32 9.56
CA GLU A 62 -5.03 -9.78 9.55
C GLU A 62 -5.59 -10.30 8.23
N TRP A 63 -6.39 -9.49 7.52
CA TRP A 63 -6.94 -9.87 6.22
C TRP A 63 -5.88 -10.05 5.12
N ALA A 64 -4.71 -9.41 5.26
CA ALA A 64 -3.72 -9.35 4.20
C ALA A 64 -2.66 -10.46 4.31
N ASP A 65 -2.49 -11.24 3.23
CA ASP A 65 -1.37 -12.19 3.10
C ASP A 65 -0.02 -11.47 2.88
N LEU A 66 -0.04 -10.21 2.40
CA LEU A 66 1.13 -9.38 2.17
C LEU A 66 0.80 -7.89 2.38
N ILE A 67 1.58 -7.22 3.23
CA ILE A 67 1.48 -5.79 3.52
C ILE A 67 2.76 -5.09 3.07
N LEU A 68 2.67 -4.25 2.04
CA LEU A 68 3.80 -3.45 1.57
C LEU A 68 3.75 -2.04 2.14
N VAL A 69 4.80 -1.66 2.87
CA VAL A 69 4.91 -0.34 3.50
C VAL A 69 6.01 0.51 2.86
N MET A 70 5.83 1.82 2.92
CA MET A 70 6.71 2.79 2.26
C MET A 70 7.85 3.29 3.16
N SER A 71 7.81 3.03 4.47
CA SER A 71 8.81 3.51 5.41
C SER A 71 8.94 2.58 6.62
N PRO A 72 10.10 2.55 7.31
CA PRO A 72 10.28 1.76 8.53
C PRO A 72 9.30 2.15 9.64
N ALA A 73 8.93 3.43 9.74
CA ALA A 73 7.94 3.89 10.71
C ALA A 73 6.55 3.28 10.45
N HIS A 74 6.18 3.09 9.18
CA HIS A 74 4.95 2.39 8.85
C HIS A 74 5.04 0.90 9.21
N LEU A 75 6.21 0.26 9.00
CA LEU A 75 6.42 -1.14 9.38
C LEU A 75 6.24 -1.36 10.88
N LEU A 76 6.82 -0.49 11.71
CA LEU A 76 6.64 -0.54 13.17
C LEU A 76 5.16 -0.51 13.55
N ARG A 77 4.35 0.33 12.89
CA ARG A 77 2.92 0.39 13.16
C ARG A 77 2.19 -0.90 12.79
N VAL A 78 2.59 -1.58 11.72
CA VAL A 78 2.01 -2.88 11.36
C VAL A 78 2.41 -3.96 12.38
N VAL A 79 3.66 -3.93 12.86
CA VAL A 79 4.16 -4.83 13.91
C VAL A 79 3.38 -4.65 15.21
N GLU A 80 3.09 -3.41 15.62
CA GLU A 80 2.26 -3.11 16.79
C GLU A 80 0.83 -3.68 16.68
N LEU A 81 0.32 -3.85 15.47
CA LEU A 81 -0.99 -4.44 15.19
C LEU A 81 -0.94 -5.97 15.06
N GLY A 82 0.22 -6.60 15.25
CA GLY A 82 0.36 -8.06 15.23
C GLY A 82 0.60 -8.68 13.85
N ALA A 83 0.66 -7.88 12.78
CA ALA A 83 0.84 -8.36 11.40
C ALA A 83 2.27 -8.16 10.88
N GLY A 84 3.28 -8.21 11.77
CA GLY A 84 4.66 -7.95 11.41
C GLY A 84 5.25 -8.97 10.43
N GLU A 85 4.82 -10.23 10.51
CA GLU A 85 5.36 -11.33 9.68
C GLU A 85 4.89 -11.27 8.22
N THR A 86 3.74 -10.63 7.97
CA THR A 86 3.20 -10.42 6.61
C THR A 86 3.60 -9.06 6.03
N ALA A 87 4.40 -8.27 6.75
CA ALA A 87 4.74 -6.90 6.38
C ALA A 87 6.19 -6.74 5.91
N ALA A 88 6.38 -6.02 4.80
CA ALA A 88 7.71 -5.74 4.24
C ALA A 88 7.82 -4.30 3.69
N LEU A 89 9.03 -3.75 3.73
CA LEU A 89 9.34 -2.51 3.01
C LEU A 89 9.28 -2.77 1.51
N ILE A 90 8.67 -1.85 0.76
CA ILE A 90 8.57 -1.98 -0.70
C ILE A 90 9.95 -2.08 -1.38
N THR A 91 10.97 -1.41 -0.84
CA THR A 91 12.33 -1.47 -1.36
C THR A 91 12.92 -2.87 -1.19
N SER A 92 12.83 -3.43 0.02
CA SER A 92 13.34 -4.77 0.31
C SER A 92 12.59 -5.86 -0.46
N PHE A 93 11.28 -5.69 -0.68
CA PHE A 93 10.50 -6.61 -1.50
C PHE A 93 10.84 -6.52 -3.00
N ALA A 94 11.20 -5.33 -3.49
CA ALA A 94 11.62 -5.13 -4.88
C ALA A 94 13.02 -5.70 -5.13
N GLU A 95 13.95 -5.53 -4.19
CA GLU A 95 15.31 -6.08 -4.24
C GLU A 95 15.31 -7.62 -4.30
N GLY A 96 14.36 -8.28 -3.62
CA GLY A 96 14.18 -9.74 -3.69
C GLY A 96 13.76 -10.30 -5.06
N ARG A 97 13.52 -9.45 -6.08
CA ARG A 97 13.23 -9.87 -7.47
C ARG A 97 14.45 -9.76 -8.40
N GLU A 98 15.57 -9.21 -7.97
CA GLU A 98 16.74 -9.05 -8.86
C GLU A 98 17.60 -10.32 -8.99
N GLU A 99 17.34 -11.39 -8.22
CA GLU A 99 18.13 -12.63 -8.28
C GLU A 99 17.61 -13.71 -9.26
N ASP A 100 16.50 -13.52 -9.98
CA ASP A 100 15.98 -14.50 -10.97
C ASP A 100 16.28 -14.11 -12.43
N SER A 101 17.42 -13.47 -12.69
CA SER A 101 17.91 -13.20 -14.05
C SER A 101 19.40 -13.53 -14.16
N GLY A 102 19.71 -14.82 -14.20
CA GLY A 102 21.06 -15.32 -14.39
C GLY A 102 21.09 -16.81 -14.74
N GLY A 103 20.47 -17.18 -15.86
CA GLY A 103 20.73 -18.44 -16.56
C GLY A 103 21.88 -18.30 -17.55
#